data_AF-G5DWK3-F1
#
_entry.id   AF-G5DWK3-F1
#
_cell.length_a   1.000
_cell.length_b   1.000
_cell.length_c   1.000
_cell.angle_alpha   90.00
_cell.angle_beta   90.00
_cell.angle_gamma   90.00
#
_symmetry.space_group_name_H-M   'P 1'
#
loop_
_entity.id
_entity.type
_entity.pdbx_description
1 polymer ?
#
loop_
_entity_poly.entity_id
_entity_poly.type
_entity_poly.pdbx_seq_one_letter_code
_entity_poly.pdbx_strand_id
1 'polypeptide(L)'
;RTFVGVDNFSVFQEIFLQTDDPRVSNIVKFSDAVGELKVEAVASIKDGKRILFRFDRAAFAFKFLPFKVPYPVPFKLLGDEAKGWLDTTYLSDSGNIRISRGNKGTTFVLQKEIEPRQELLSAISTGYGVTQAIDKLISATQNEDEEPELLEGEWKMIWRSQMETDSWLENAANGLMGSQIVKRDGQLRFLVDIVLGLRFSMSGTYQKIGPKKYEVKMDDAAIVAGSFGLPIEMLSKFNMELKYADDKLRITTGYNNIVFAHLR
;
A
#
# COMPACT_ATOMS: atom_id res chain seq x y z
N ARG A 1 -35.68 -24.36 9.93
CA ARG A 1 -35.19 -23.98 8.58
C ARG A 1 -34.25 -22.81 8.75
N THR A 2 -32.94 -23.05 8.66
CA THR A 2 -31.90 -22.00 8.73
C THR A 2 -32.06 -21.09 7.51
N PHE A 3 -31.69 -19.81 7.63
CA PHE A 3 -31.77 -18.83 6.55
C PHE A 3 -30.80 -19.23 5.42
N VAL A 4 -31.25 -20.06 4.47
CA VAL A 4 -30.45 -20.56 3.32
C VAL A 4 -30.72 -19.71 2.06
N GLY A 5 -30.92 -18.41 2.22
CA GLY A 5 -31.24 -17.50 1.11
C GLY A 5 -30.03 -17.00 0.34
N VAL A 6 -28.85 -17.59 0.53
CA VAL A 6 -27.60 -17.12 -0.06
C VAL A 6 -26.83 -18.33 -0.59
N ASP A 7 -26.67 -18.41 -1.90
CA ASP A 7 -26.07 -19.56 -2.58
C ASP A 7 -24.54 -19.61 -2.43
N ASN A 8 -23.91 -18.47 -2.16
CA ASN A 8 -22.46 -18.33 -1.95
C ASN A 8 -22.18 -17.32 -0.84
N PHE A 9 -21.22 -17.60 0.03
CA PHE A 9 -20.72 -16.67 1.04
C PHE A 9 -19.19 -16.72 1.10
N SER A 10 -18.59 -15.62 1.53
CA SER A 10 -17.14 -15.53 1.75
C SER A 10 -16.85 -15.53 3.25
N VAL A 11 -15.77 -16.20 3.64
CA VAL A 11 -15.32 -16.26 5.03
C VAL A 11 -13.97 -15.56 5.15
N PHE A 12 -13.90 -14.60 6.06
CA PHE A 12 -12.68 -13.84 6.36
C PHE A 12 -12.29 -14.04 7.81
N GLN A 13 -11.00 -13.85 8.07
CA GLN A 13 -10.48 -13.82 9.43
C GLN A 13 -9.47 -12.68 9.60
N GLU A 14 -9.86 -11.70 10.42
CA GLU A 14 -9.02 -10.58 10.82
C GLU A 14 -8.33 -10.92 12.14
N ILE A 15 -7.03 -10.62 12.23
CA ILE A 15 -6.23 -10.82 13.44
C ILE A 15 -5.45 -9.54 13.69
N PHE A 16 -5.80 -8.82 14.76
CA PHE A 16 -5.14 -7.58 15.19
C PHE A 16 -4.62 -7.78 16.61
N LEU A 17 -3.31 -7.94 16.79
CA LEU A 17 -2.72 -8.28 18.10
C LEU A 17 -1.91 -7.13 18.72
N GLN A 18 -1.53 -6.13 17.91
CA GLN A 18 -0.70 -4.99 18.32
C GLN A 18 -1.55 -3.72 18.41
N THR A 19 -2.60 -3.76 19.24
CA THR A 19 -3.55 -2.66 19.47
C THR A 19 -3.94 -2.64 20.96
N ASP A 20 -4.60 -1.56 21.40
CA ASP A 20 -5.12 -1.46 22.78
C ASP A 20 -6.30 -2.43 23.05
N ASP A 21 -6.95 -2.95 22.01
CA ASP A 21 -8.00 -3.97 22.07
C ASP A 21 -7.67 -5.12 21.09
N PRO A 22 -6.75 -6.04 21.45
CA PRO A 22 -6.34 -7.13 20.58
C PRO A 22 -7.48 -8.09 20.28
N ARG A 23 -7.71 -8.40 19.00
CA ARG A 23 -8.86 -9.18 18.56
C ARG A 23 -8.57 -10.19 17.45
N VAL A 24 -9.33 -11.27 17.48
CA VAL A 24 -9.57 -12.16 16.35
C VAL A 24 -11.04 -12.00 15.95
N SER A 25 -11.30 -11.72 14.67
CA SER A 25 -12.65 -11.64 14.13
C SER A 25 -12.84 -12.67 13.03
N ASN A 26 -13.91 -13.44 13.12
CA ASN A 26 -14.38 -14.27 12.00
C ASN A 26 -15.58 -13.58 11.38
N ILE A 27 -15.54 -13.41 10.07
CA ILE A 27 -16.56 -12.68 9.32
C ILE A 27 -17.12 -13.61 8.25
N VAL A 28 -18.44 -13.76 8.24
CA VAL A 28 -19.17 -14.42 7.16
C VAL A 28 -19.88 -13.32 6.38
N LYS A 29 -19.36 -13.02 5.19
CA LYS A 29 -19.96 -12.06 4.26
C LYS A 29 -20.96 -12.80 3.39
N PHE A 30 -22.24 -12.46 3.54
CA PHE A 30 -23.31 -13.07 2.76
C PHE A 30 -23.25 -12.58 1.30
N SER A 31 -23.17 -11.27 1.11
CA SER A 31 -22.89 -10.61 -0.18
C SER A 31 -22.72 -9.11 0.05
N ASP A 32 -22.26 -8.39 -0.97
CA ASP A 32 -22.19 -6.91 -0.93
C ASP A 32 -23.56 -6.25 -0.78
N ALA A 33 -24.63 -6.90 -1.23
CA ALA A 33 -26.00 -6.40 -1.15
C ALA A 33 -26.69 -6.72 0.19
N VAL A 34 -26.33 -7.83 0.84
CA VAL A 34 -26.99 -8.29 2.07
C VAL A 34 -26.26 -7.78 3.31
N GLY A 35 -24.95 -7.98 3.37
CA GLY A 35 -24.13 -7.65 4.54
C GLY A 35 -23.38 -8.86 5.10
N GLU A 36 -23.12 -8.84 6.40
CA GLU A 36 -22.21 -9.80 7.06
C GLU A 36 -22.61 -10.14 8.50
N LEU A 37 -22.13 -11.29 8.97
CA LEU A 37 -22.05 -11.65 10.39
C LEU A 37 -20.58 -11.53 10.82
N LYS A 38 -20.30 -10.69 11.82
CA LYS A 38 -18.98 -10.58 12.44
C LYS A 38 -19.04 -11.12 13.86
N VAL A 39 -18.15 -12.06 14.17
CA VAL A 39 -17.97 -12.67 15.50
C VAL A 39 -16.57 -12.33 15.97
N GLU A 40 -16.46 -11.64 17.10
CA GLU A 40 -15.20 -11.10 17.60
C GLU A 40 -14.82 -11.72 18.95
N ALA A 41 -13.53 -11.90 19.14
CA ALA A 41 -12.93 -12.41 20.34
C ALA A 41 -11.77 -11.53 20.78
N VAL A 42 -11.72 -11.20 22.07
CA VAL A 42 -10.51 -10.65 22.68
C VAL A 42 -9.41 -11.70 22.58
N ALA A 43 -8.21 -11.28 22.19
CA ALA A 43 -7.11 -12.17 21.89
C ALA A 43 -5.84 -11.83 22.69
N SER A 44 -4.97 -12.81 22.86
CA SER A 44 -3.62 -12.63 23.39
C SER A 44 -2.65 -13.64 22.79
N ILE A 45 -1.35 -13.36 22.90
CA ILE A 45 -0.30 -14.26 22.40
C ILE A 45 0.26 -15.07 23.56
N LYS A 46 0.31 -16.39 23.38
CA LYS A 46 0.98 -17.35 24.26
C LYS A 46 2.24 -17.86 23.57
N ASP A 47 3.36 -17.87 24.30
CA ASP A 47 4.66 -18.40 23.86
C ASP A 47 5.17 -17.80 22.53
N GLY A 48 4.78 -16.55 22.22
CA GLY A 48 5.16 -15.83 21.00
C GLY A 48 4.52 -16.34 19.69
N LYS A 49 3.69 -17.39 19.74
CA LYS A 49 3.14 -18.03 18.53
C LYS A 49 1.64 -18.33 18.60
N ARG A 50 1.18 -18.93 19.69
CA ARG A 50 -0.21 -19.39 19.82
C ARG A 50 -1.11 -18.20 20.17
N ILE A 51 -2.19 -18.02 19.42
CA ILE A 51 -3.18 -16.99 19.74
C ILE A 51 -4.23 -17.63 20.64
N LEU A 52 -4.38 -17.13 21.86
CA LEU A 52 -5.52 -17.45 22.73
C LEU A 52 -6.61 -16.44 22.48
N PHE A 53 -7.87 -16.88 22.42
CA PHE A 53 -8.98 -15.96 22.23
C PHE A 53 -10.21 -16.38 23.03
N ARG A 54 -11.07 -15.41 23.34
CA ARG A 54 -12.38 -15.63 23.95
C ARG A 54 -13.43 -14.77 23.26
N PHE A 55 -14.40 -15.41 22.61
CA PHE A 55 -15.51 -14.70 21.97
C PHE A 55 -16.29 -13.89 23.00
N ASP A 56 -16.54 -12.63 22.66
CA ASP A 56 -17.24 -11.69 23.54
C ASP A 56 -18.28 -10.83 22.81
N ARG A 57 -18.24 -10.78 21.48
CA ARG A 57 -19.16 -9.98 20.66
C ARG A 57 -19.53 -10.71 19.38
N ALA A 58 -20.76 -10.49 18.93
CA ALA A 58 -21.16 -10.84 17.58
C ALA A 58 -22.35 -9.99 17.14
N ALA A 59 -22.38 -9.61 15.87
CA ALA A 59 -23.48 -8.85 15.30
C ALA A 59 -23.61 -9.09 13.80
N PHE A 60 -24.84 -9.01 13.32
CA PHE A 60 -25.14 -8.86 11.90
C PHE A 60 -25.08 -7.37 11.53
N ALA A 61 -24.35 -7.07 10.46
CA ALA A 61 -24.36 -5.77 9.82
C ALA A 61 -25.06 -5.93 8.46
N PHE A 62 -26.34 -5.61 8.40
CA PHE A 62 -27.14 -5.66 7.18
C PHE A 62 -27.06 -4.33 6.44
N LYS A 63 -26.83 -4.37 5.12
CA LYS A 63 -26.68 -3.15 4.31
C LYS A 63 -27.98 -2.33 4.21
N PHE A 64 -29.12 -2.99 4.36
CA PHE A 64 -30.45 -2.37 4.34
C PHE A 64 -30.90 -1.81 5.70
N LEU A 65 -30.08 -1.91 6.76
CA LEU A 65 -30.38 -1.34 8.07
C LEU A 65 -29.31 -0.32 8.48
N PRO A 66 -29.69 0.82 9.11
CA PRO A 66 -28.73 1.82 9.57
C PRO A 66 -28.05 1.43 10.90
N PHE A 67 -28.33 0.25 11.45
CA PHE A 67 -27.78 -0.23 12.72
C PHE A 67 -27.42 -1.72 12.65
N LYS A 68 -26.54 -2.15 13.55
CA LYS A 68 -26.15 -3.56 13.70
C LYS A 68 -27.16 -4.32 14.56
N VAL A 69 -27.50 -5.54 14.16
CA VAL A 69 -28.37 -6.44 14.93
C VAL A 69 -27.49 -7.38 15.75
N PRO A 70 -27.53 -7.35 17.09
CA PRO A 70 -26.70 -8.22 17.91
C PRO A 70 -27.04 -9.69 17.67
N TYR A 71 -26.01 -10.54 17.57
CA TYR A 71 -26.19 -11.98 17.46
C TYR A 71 -26.58 -12.54 18.84
N PRO A 72 -27.66 -13.33 18.98
CA PRO A 72 -28.25 -13.69 20.27
C PRO A 72 -27.48 -14.81 20.98
N VAL A 73 -26.15 -14.69 21.06
CA VAL A 73 -25.30 -15.62 21.80
C VAL A 73 -24.86 -14.98 23.12
N PRO A 74 -25.23 -15.56 24.27
CA PRO A 74 -24.84 -15.05 25.57
C PRO A 74 -23.42 -15.49 25.91
N PHE A 75 -22.41 -14.88 25.29
CA PHE A 75 -21.00 -15.27 25.44
C PHE A 75 -20.53 -15.37 26.91
N LYS A 76 -21.08 -14.53 27.80
CA LYS A 76 -20.78 -14.56 29.24
C LYS A 76 -21.20 -15.87 29.94
N LEU A 77 -22.23 -16.54 29.42
CA LEU A 77 -22.75 -17.81 29.97
C LEU A 77 -22.04 -19.04 29.40
N LEU A 78 -21.28 -18.89 28.31
CA LEU A 78 -20.60 -20.00 27.62
C LEU A 78 -19.34 -20.48 28.35
N GLY A 79 -18.83 -19.72 29.32
CA GLY A 79 -17.65 -20.12 30.11
C GLY A 79 -16.46 -20.50 29.23
N ASP A 80 -16.02 -21.76 29.33
CA ASP A 80 -14.90 -22.29 28.56
C ASP A 80 -15.23 -22.56 27.08
N GLU A 81 -16.51 -22.69 26.72
CA GLU A 81 -16.91 -22.92 25.31
C GLU A 81 -16.66 -21.69 24.42
N ALA A 82 -16.62 -20.50 25.01
CA ALA A 82 -16.27 -19.27 24.32
C ALA A 82 -14.75 -19.13 24.10
N LYS A 83 -13.93 -19.95 24.75
CA LYS A 83 -12.46 -19.90 24.66
C LYS A 83 -11.97 -20.80 23.53
N GLY A 84 -10.91 -20.36 22.88
CA GLY A 84 -10.21 -21.15 21.88
C GLY A 84 -8.76 -20.73 21.73
N TRP A 85 -8.07 -21.46 20.87
CA TRP A 85 -6.73 -21.11 20.44
C TRP A 85 -6.58 -21.30 18.94
N LEU A 86 -5.69 -20.52 18.33
CA LEU A 86 -5.22 -20.67 16.95
C LEU A 86 -3.72 -20.87 16.95
N ASP A 87 -3.29 -21.94 16.27
CA ASP A 87 -1.91 -22.09 15.82
C ASP A 87 -1.83 -21.78 14.34
N THR A 88 -0.99 -20.82 13.98
CA THR A 88 -0.87 -20.34 12.60
C THR A 88 0.49 -20.68 12.04
N THR A 89 0.51 -21.32 10.88
CA THR A 89 1.71 -21.55 10.06
C THR A 89 1.56 -20.77 8.77
N TYR A 90 2.49 -19.85 8.49
CA TYR A 90 2.56 -19.15 7.21
C TYR A 90 3.31 -20.00 6.20
N LEU A 91 2.77 -20.09 4.98
CA LEU A 91 3.34 -20.90 3.89
C LEU A 91 4.19 -20.08 2.92
N SER A 92 4.30 -18.77 3.15
CA SER A 92 5.16 -17.88 2.37
C SER A 92 5.78 -16.83 3.30
N ASP A 93 6.96 -16.33 2.96
CA ASP A 93 7.64 -15.26 3.73
C ASP A 93 6.83 -13.96 3.76
N SER A 94 6.06 -13.69 2.70
CA SER A 94 5.11 -12.59 2.64
C SER A 94 3.88 -12.77 3.54
N GLY A 95 3.67 -13.97 4.08
CA GLY A 95 2.50 -14.33 4.87
C GLY A 95 1.18 -14.33 4.09
N ASN A 96 1.25 -14.47 2.75
CA ASN A 96 0.09 -14.39 1.87
C ASN A 96 -0.81 -15.62 1.96
N ILE A 97 -0.28 -16.76 2.37
CA ILE A 97 -1.07 -17.97 2.65
C ILE A 97 -0.73 -18.45 4.04
N ARG A 98 -1.75 -18.76 4.84
CA ARG A 98 -1.57 -19.37 6.15
C ARG A 98 -2.50 -20.55 6.36
N ILE A 99 -2.01 -21.53 7.11
CA ILE A 99 -2.81 -22.60 7.69
C ILE A 99 -3.01 -22.27 9.16
N SER A 100 -4.26 -22.19 9.61
CA SER A 100 -4.62 -21.95 11.01
C SER A 100 -5.36 -23.17 11.58
N ARG A 101 -4.89 -23.72 12.70
CA ARG A 101 -5.54 -24.82 13.41
C ARG A 101 -6.21 -24.32 14.68
N GLY A 102 -7.48 -24.67 14.86
CA GLY A 102 -8.28 -24.37 16.04
C GLY A 102 -8.30 -25.50 17.06
N ASN A 103 -8.70 -25.16 18.29
CA ASN A 103 -8.81 -26.08 19.42
C ASN A 103 -9.80 -27.25 19.23
N LYS A 104 -10.79 -27.11 18.35
CA LYS A 104 -11.75 -28.17 18.01
C LYS A 104 -11.34 -29.04 16.81
N GLY A 105 -10.07 -28.98 16.42
CA GLY A 105 -9.55 -29.74 15.26
C GLY A 105 -9.83 -29.09 13.90
N THR A 106 -10.54 -27.96 13.86
CA THR A 106 -10.79 -27.20 12.63
C THR A 106 -9.48 -26.69 12.05
N THR A 107 -9.32 -26.82 10.73
CA THR A 107 -8.16 -26.29 10.00
C THR A 107 -8.66 -25.37 8.90
N PHE A 108 -8.10 -24.17 8.83
CA PHE A 108 -8.42 -23.15 7.84
C PHE A 108 -7.20 -22.92 6.96
N VAL A 109 -7.42 -22.84 5.65
CA VAL A 109 -6.44 -22.31 4.70
C VAL A 109 -6.94 -20.95 4.28
N LEU A 110 -6.19 -19.91 4.62
CA LEU A 110 -6.56 -18.52 4.38
C LEU A 110 -5.52 -17.87 3.49
N GLN A 111 -5.99 -17.29 2.39
CA GLN A 111 -5.19 -16.42 1.56
C GLN A 111 -5.45 -14.97 1.98
N LYS A 112 -4.38 -14.22 2.20
CA LYS A 112 -4.44 -12.78 2.47
C LYS A 112 -4.94 -12.08 1.22
N GLU A 113 -5.93 -11.21 1.40
CA GLU A 113 -6.32 -10.27 0.35
C GLU A 113 -5.21 -9.23 0.19
N ILE A 114 -4.64 -9.15 -1.01
CA ILE A 114 -3.51 -8.27 -1.31
C ILE A 114 -4.08 -7.02 -1.97
N GLU A 115 -3.94 -5.89 -1.26
CA GLU A 115 -4.27 -4.58 -1.80
C GLU A 115 -3.40 -4.26 -3.04
N PRO A 116 -3.91 -3.56 -4.07
CA PRO A 116 -3.15 -3.26 -5.28
C PRO A 116 -1.79 -2.60 -5.02
N ARG A 117 -1.68 -1.76 -3.99
CA ARG A 117 -0.41 -1.15 -3.57
C ARG A 117 0.60 -2.20 -3.06
N GLN A 118 0.15 -3.16 -2.26
CA GLN A 118 1.00 -4.23 -1.74
C GLN A 118 1.48 -5.14 -2.87
N GLU A 119 0.60 -5.43 -3.83
CA GLU A 119 0.94 -6.19 -5.03
C GLU A 119 2.02 -5.47 -5.85
N LEU A 120 1.89 -4.16 -6.05
CA LEU A 120 2.94 -3.36 -6.71
C LEU A 120 4.27 -3.40 -5.97
N LEU A 121 4.27 -3.21 -4.65
CA LEU A 121 5.51 -3.25 -3.86
C LEU A 121 6.17 -4.65 -3.90
N SER A 122 5.37 -5.71 -3.92
CA SER A 122 5.86 -7.08 -4.11
C SER A 122 6.40 -7.31 -5.52
N ALA A 123 5.75 -6.78 -6.55
CA ALA A 123 6.23 -6.87 -7.92
C ALA A 123 7.58 -6.15 -8.06
N ILE A 124 7.73 -4.96 -7.46
CA ILE A 124 8.97 -4.19 -7.46
C ILE A 124 10.09 -4.94 -6.72
N SER A 125 9.81 -5.53 -5.56
CA SER A 125 10.82 -6.26 -4.78
C SER A 125 11.30 -7.54 -5.47
N THR A 126 10.42 -8.20 -6.24
CA THR A 126 10.75 -9.41 -7.01
C THR A 126 11.29 -9.11 -8.41
N GLY A 127 11.11 -7.88 -8.91
CA GLY A 127 11.45 -7.48 -10.27
C GLY A 127 10.53 -8.07 -11.35
N TYR A 128 9.45 -8.75 -10.98
CA TYR A 128 8.55 -9.44 -11.90
C TYR A 128 7.15 -8.82 -11.88
N GLY A 129 6.57 -8.59 -13.06
CA GLY A 129 5.16 -8.18 -13.18
C GLY A 129 4.86 -6.72 -12.79
N VAL A 130 5.87 -5.85 -12.71
CA VAL A 130 5.72 -4.48 -12.17
C VAL A 130 4.73 -3.65 -12.98
N THR A 131 4.84 -3.66 -14.32
CA THR A 131 3.93 -2.90 -15.19
C THR A 131 2.48 -3.34 -15.01
N GLN A 132 2.22 -4.65 -14.94
CA GLN A 132 0.86 -5.16 -14.70
C GLN A 132 0.31 -4.73 -13.34
N ALA A 133 1.15 -4.72 -12.31
CA ALA A 133 0.75 -4.25 -10.98
C ALA A 133 0.48 -2.74 -10.94
N ILE A 134 1.23 -1.93 -11.71
CA ILE A 134 0.96 -0.49 -11.89
C ILE A 134 -0.41 -0.30 -12.56
N ASP A 135 -0.66 -0.99 -13.67
CA ASP A 135 -1.93 -0.87 -14.40
C ASP A 135 -3.13 -1.23 -13.50
N LYS A 136 -3.00 -2.32 -12.73
CA LYS A 136 -4.02 -2.75 -11.77
C LYS A 136 -4.25 -1.71 -10.67
N LEU A 137 -3.20 -1.13 -10.10
CA LEU A 137 -3.31 -0.07 -9.09
C LEU A 137 -4.02 1.17 -9.64
N ILE A 138 -3.65 1.61 -10.84
CA ILE A 138 -4.26 2.77 -11.50
C ILE A 138 -5.74 2.47 -11.74
N SER A 139 -6.09 1.33 -12.34
CA SER A 139 -7.48 0.95 -12.63
C SER A 139 -8.33 0.80 -11.36
N ALA A 140 -7.78 0.28 -10.27
CA ALA A 140 -8.50 0.13 -9.01
C ALA A 140 -8.81 1.47 -8.32
N THR A 141 -8.09 2.55 -8.68
CA THR A 141 -8.20 3.86 -8.03
C THR A 141 -8.75 4.96 -8.94
N GLN A 142 -9.23 4.61 -10.14
CA GLN A 142 -9.95 5.54 -11.00
C GLN A 142 -11.33 5.85 -10.42
N ASN A 143 -11.39 6.73 -9.41
CA ASN A 143 -12.59 7.51 -9.12
C ASN A 143 -12.55 8.75 -10.00
N GLU A 144 -13.59 8.98 -10.81
CA GLU A 144 -13.63 10.07 -11.80
C GLU A 144 -13.60 11.47 -11.16
N ASP A 145 -13.92 11.59 -9.87
CA ASP A 145 -14.14 12.87 -9.19
C ASP A 145 -12.89 13.49 -8.51
N GLU A 146 -11.80 12.73 -8.32
CA GLU A 146 -10.58 13.25 -7.68
C GLU A 146 -9.41 13.32 -8.67
N GLU A 147 -9.06 14.55 -9.08
CA GLU A 147 -7.84 14.79 -9.85
C GLU A 147 -6.61 14.65 -8.92
N PRO A 148 -5.66 13.73 -9.20
CA PRO A 148 -4.47 13.60 -8.40
C PRO A 148 -3.61 14.86 -8.53
N GLU A 149 -3.11 15.35 -7.40
CA GLU A 149 -2.21 16.49 -7.34
C GLU A 149 -0.78 16.06 -7.00
N LEU A 150 0.20 16.86 -7.44
CA LEU A 150 1.59 16.62 -7.09
C LEU A 150 1.83 17.03 -5.63
N LEU A 151 1.73 16.05 -4.74
CA LEU A 151 1.90 16.25 -3.30
C LEU A 151 3.36 16.62 -2.94
N GLU A 152 3.50 17.60 -2.04
CA GLU A 152 4.79 17.99 -1.45
C GLU A 152 5.49 16.85 -0.73
N GLY A 153 6.80 16.95 -0.56
CA GLY A 153 7.58 16.04 0.25
C GLY A 153 8.78 15.49 -0.48
N GLU A 154 9.52 14.64 0.21
CA GLU A 154 10.60 13.86 -0.38
C GLU A 154 10.04 12.55 -0.90
N TRP A 155 10.44 12.18 -2.11
CA TRP A 155 9.90 11.05 -2.86
C TRP A 155 11.07 10.21 -3.37
N LYS A 156 11.33 9.08 -2.74
CA LYS A 156 12.38 8.15 -3.14
C LYS A 156 11.92 7.29 -4.31
N MET A 157 12.66 7.30 -5.42
CA MET A 157 12.40 6.39 -6.52
C MET A 157 12.65 4.94 -6.08
N ILE A 158 11.68 4.06 -6.35
CA ILE A 158 11.79 2.62 -6.07
C ILE A 158 11.78 1.77 -7.33
N TRP A 159 11.28 2.30 -8.46
CA TRP A 159 11.25 1.59 -9.72
C TRP A 159 11.10 2.54 -10.93
N ARG A 160 11.60 2.11 -12.09
CA ARG A 160 11.40 2.77 -13.39
C ARG A 160 11.27 1.74 -14.51
N SER A 161 10.53 2.06 -15.57
CA SER A 161 10.25 1.12 -16.68
C SER A 161 11.45 0.83 -17.58
N GLN A 162 12.37 1.77 -17.77
CA GLN A 162 13.55 1.63 -18.64
C GLN A 162 14.77 2.40 -18.09
N MET A 163 15.97 1.96 -18.46
CA MET A 163 17.20 2.76 -18.41
C MET A 163 17.43 3.33 -19.80
N GLU A 164 17.61 4.65 -19.89
CA GLU A 164 17.68 5.29 -21.20
C GLU A 164 19.10 5.44 -21.73
N THR A 165 20.06 5.72 -20.87
CA THR A 165 21.44 5.99 -21.32
C THR A 165 22.48 5.37 -20.40
N ASP A 166 23.68 5.14 -20.95
CA ASP A 166 24.89 4.77 -20.20
C ASP A 166 25.39 5.93 -19.31
N SER A 167 24.85 7.14 -19.47
CA SER A 167 25.22 8.33 -18.70
C SER A 167 24.40 8.44 -17.42
N TRP A 168 24.99 8.08 -16.29
CA TRP A 168 24.34 8.24 -14.99
C TRP A 168 23.99 9.72 -14.67
N LEU A 169 24.78 10.67 -15.17
CA LEU A 169 24.58 12.10 -14.90
C LEU A 169 23.35 12.65 -15.65
N GLU A 170 23.17 12.25 -16.91
CA GLU A 170 21.97 12.59 -17.68
C GLU A 170 20.72 11.94 -17.07
N ASN A 171 20.83 10.67 -16.66
CA ASN A 171 19.77 9.99 -15.94
C ASN A 171 19.39 10.73 -14.65
N ALA A 172 20.38 11.21 -13.88
CA ALA A 172 20.14 11.98 -12.67
C ALA A 172 19.46 13.33 -12.95
N ALA A 173 19.91 14.05 -13.98
CA ALA A 173 19.36 15.34 -14.39
C ALA A 173 17.91 15.26 -14.91
N ASN A 174 17.54 14.15 -15.54
CA ASN A 174 16.18 13.88 -16.00
C ASN A 174 15.28 13.26 -14.90
N GLY A 175 15.77 13.19 -13.66
CA GLY A 175 15.02 12.65 -12.53
C GLY A 175 14.79 11.14 -12.62
N LEU A 176 15.62 10.43 -13.39
CA LEU A 176 15.53 8.99 -13.61
C LEU A 176 16.21 8.19 -12.49
N MET A 177 16.73 8.84 -11.44
CA MET A 177 17.43 8.21 -10.31
C MET A 177 17.21 9.01 -9.01
N GLY A 178 17.40 8.35 -7.87
CA GLY A 178 17.45 8.99 -6.56
C GLY A 178 16.10 9.47 -6.02
N SER A 179 16.14 10.53 -5.22
CA SER A 179 14.96 11.15 -4.60
C SER A 179 14.53 12.40 -5.36
N GLN A 180 13.23 12.68 -5.34
CA GLN A 180 12.63 13.93 -5.80
C GLN A 180 12.02 14.68 -4.63
N ILE A 181 12.34 15.96 -4.48
CA ILE A 181 11.77 16.82 -3.43
C ILE A 181 10.83 17.80 -4.12
N VAL A 182 9.53 17.66 -3.83
CA VAL A 182 8.47 18.55 -4.32
C VAL A 182 8.16 19.59 -3.25
N LYS A 183 8.19 20.87 -3.62
CA LYS A 183 7.85 21.98 -2.72
C LYS A 183 6.63 22.75 -3.22
N ARG A 184 5.94 23.36 -2.26
CA ARG A 184 4.67 24.10 -2.42
C ARG A 184 4.77 25.33 -3.32
N ASP A 185 5.97 25.88 -3.49
CA ASP A 185 6.27 27.09 -4.26
C ASP A 185 6.57 26.81 -5.75
N GLY A 186 6.24 25.60 -6.23
CA GLY A 186 6.52 25.19 -7.60
C GLY A 186 7.98 24.78 -7.82
N GLN A 187 8.78 24.61 -6.76
CA GLN A 187 10.14 24.09 -6.87
C GLN A 187 10.17 22.57 -6.86
N LEU A 188 11.05 22.02 -7.69
CA LEU A 188 11.38 20.60 -7.75
C LEU A 188 12.89 20.44 -7.60
N ARG A 189 13.33 19.42 -6.85
CA ARG A 189 14.74 19.06 -6.77
C ARG A 189 14.93 17.56 -6.94
N PHE A 190 15.91 17.16 -7.75
CA PHE A 190 16.42 15.80 -7.84
C PHE A 190 17.67 15.68 -6.99
N LEU A 191 17.80 14.56 -6.29
CA LEU A 191 18.93 14.28 -5.41
C LEU A 191 19.37 12.83 -5.60
N VAL A 192 20.63 12.62 -5.98
CA VAL A 192 21.20 11.29 -6.21
C VAL A 192 22.45 11.15 -5.36
N ASP A 193 22.47 10.15 -4.47
CA ASP A 193 23.68 9.81 -3.73
C ASP A 193 24.73 9.21 -4.68
N ILE A 194 25.94 9.72 -4.61
CA ILE A 194 27.13 9.23 -5.30
C ILE A 194 28.08 8.61 -4.26
N VAL A 195 29.24 8.14 -4.68
CA VAL A 195 30.27 7.58 -3.81
C VAL A 195 30.90 8.63 -2.89
N LEU A 196 31.47 8.18 -1.77
CA LEU A 196 32.27 9.00 -0.84
C LEU A 196 31.54 10.21 -0.26
N GLY A 197 30.21 10.14 -0.10
CA GLY A 197 29.40 11.22 0.47
C GLY A 197 29.15 12.39 -0.49
N LEU A 198 29.53 12.25 -1.76
CA LEU A 198 29.14 13.17 -2.82
C LEU A 198 27.68 12.93 -3.21
N ARG A 199 26.99 14.00 -3.60
CA ARG A 199 25.62 13.94 -4.12
C ARG A 199 25.51 14.75 -5.39
N PHE A 200 24.78 14.24 -6.37
CA PHE A 200 24.27 15.09 -7.43
C PHE A 200 22.96 15.73 -6.94
N SER A 201 22.83 17.03 -7.16
CA SER A 201 21.59 17.77 -6.94
C SER A 201 21.26 18.50 -8.22
N MET A 202 19.97 18.51 -8.59
CA MET A 202 19.47 19.40 -9.63
C MET A 202 18.20 20.04 -9.15
N SER A 203 18.14 21.37 -9.08
CA SER A 203 16.94 22.12 -8.73
C SER A 203 16.29 22.72 -9.98
N GLY A 204 15.01 23.03 -9.87
CA GLY A 204 14.22 23.59 -10.95
C GLY A 204 12.82 23.97 -10.52
N THR A 205 11.96 24.17 -11.50
CA THR A 205 10.56 24.54 -11.31
C THR A 205 9.63 23.58 -12.04
N TYR A 206 8.40 23.49 -11.55
CA TYR A 206 7.31 22.80 -12.22
C TYR A 206 6.06 23.67 -12.27
N GLN A 207 5.30 23.55 -13.36
CA GLN A 207 4.05 24.28 -13.56
C GLN A 207 2.95 23.34 -14.06
N LYS A 208 1.76 23.36 -13.45
CA LYS A 208 0.60 22.59 -13.91
C LYS A 208 0.13 23.16 -15.27
N ILE A 209 0.10 22.31 -16.30
CA ILE A 209 -0.33 22.65 -17.67
C ILE A 209 -1.61 21.92 -18.11
N GLY A 210 -2.14 21.04 -17.25
CA GLY A 210 -3.40 20.32 -17.44
C GLY A 210 -3.77 19.53 -16.19
N PRO A 211 -4.91 18.80 -16.20
CA PRO A 211 -5.43 18.08 -15.04
C PRO A 211 -4.40 17.24 -14.28
N LYS A 212 -3.62 16.46 -15.03
CA LYS A 212 -2.60 15.55 -14.51
C LYS A 212 -1.20 15.85 -15.05
N LYS A 213 -1.00 16.98 -15.72
CA LYS A 213 0.21 17.27 -16.50
C LYS A 213 0.93 18.50 -15.97
N TYR A 214 2.25 18.39 -15.90
CA TYR A 214 3.15 19.42 -15.41
C TYR A 214 4.29 19.62 -16.41
N GLU A 215 4.62 20.87 -16.72
CA GLU A 215 5.89 21.21 -17.38
C GLU A 215 6.96 21.31 -16.29
N VAL A 216 8.07 20.59 -16.46
CA VAL A 216 9.22 20.60 -15.53
C VAL A 216 10.42 21.22 -16.25
N LYS A 217 11.10 22.15 -15.57
CA LYS A 217 12.33 22.80 -16.03
C LYS A 217 13.37 22.72 -14.93
N MET A 218 14.50 22.10 -15.21
CA MET A 218 15.62 21.92 -14.30
C MET A 218 16.85 22.64 -14.87
N ASP A 219 17.48 23.49 -14.08
CA ASP A 219 18.55 24.38 -14.54
C ASP A 219 19.66 24.66 -13.50
N ASP A 220 19.52 24.15 -12.27
CA ASP A 220 20.48 24.35 -11.18
C ASP A 220 21.10 23.01 -10.77
N ALA A 221 22.00 22.47 -11.61
CA ALA A 221 22.72 21.23 -11.33
C ALA A 221 24.03 21.49 -10.55
N ALA A 222 24.35 20.61 -9.60
CA ALA A 222 25.58 20.68 -8.82
C ALA A 222 26.01 19.31 -8.27
N ILE A 223 27.32 19.14 -8.08
CA ILE A 223 27.88 18.09 -7.21
C ILE A 223 28.11 18.67 -5.83
N VAL A 224 27.47 18.09 -4.83
CA VAL A 224 27.45 18.55 -3.44
C VAL A 224 28.30 17.63 -2.57
N ALA A 225 29.17 18.24 -1.76
CA ALA A 225 30.01 17.59 -0.76
C ALA A 225 29.85 18.36 0.58
N GLY A 226 29.06 17.83 1.50
CA GLY A 226 28.72 18.53 2.74
C GLY A 226 28.02 19.87 2.46
N SER A 227 28.60 20.98 2.93
CA SER A 227 28.09 22.34 2.71
C SER A 227 28.55 22.99 1.40
N PHE A 228 29.42 22.32 0.62
CA PHE A 228 29.98 22.86 -0.61
C PHE A 228 29.30 22.24 -1.83
N GLY A 229 29.01 23.06 -2.85
CA GLY A 229 28.45 22.61 -4.12
C GLY A 229 29.27 23.15 -5.30
N LEU A 230 29.64 22.26 -6.23
CA LEU A 230 30.25 22.62 -7.50
C LEU A 230 29.15 22.65 -8.57
N PRO A 231 28.80 23.83 -9.14
CA PRO A 231 27.77 23.92 -10.15
C PRO A 231 28.20 23.21 -11.45
N ILE A 232 27.23 22.62 -12.14
CA ILE A 232 27.39 22.01 -13.46
C ILE A 232 26.39 22.68 -14.39
N GLU A 233 26.85 23.14 -15.55
CA GLU A 233 25.95 23.63 -16.60
C GLU A 233 25.16 22.47 -17.20
N MET A 234 23.90 22.34 -16.80
CA MET A 234 22.97 21.36 -17.34
C MET A 234 21.56 21.95 -17.37
N LEU A 235 20.83 21.64 -18.43
CA LEU A 235 19.43 22.02 -18.60
C LEU A 235 18.63 20.77 -18.94
N SER A 236 17.51 20.57 -18.26
CA SER A 236 16.53 19.54 -18.59
C SER A 236 15.13 20.14 -18.62
N LYS A 237 14.36 19.79 -19.64
CA LYS A 237 12.98 20.23 -19.80
C LYS A 237 12.14 19.08 -20.32
N PHE A 238 11.06 18.75 -19.61
CA PHE A 238 10.16 17.68 -20.00
C PHE A 238 8.75 17.86 -19.41
N ASN A 239 7.80 17.12 -19.97
CA ASN A 239 6.46 17.03 -19.41
C ASN A 239 6.38 15.84 -18.47
N MET A 240 5.85 16.06 -17.28
CA MET A 240 5.52 15.03 -16.31
C MET A 240 4.01 14.84 -16.26
N GLU A 241 3.55 13.60 -16.33
CA GLU A 241 2.16 13.22 -16.14
C GLU A 241 2.00 12.39 -14.86
N LEU A 242 1.07 12.80 -14.00
CA LEU A 242 0.73 12.11 -12.76
C LEU A 242 -0.32 11.03 -13.05
N LYS A 243 0.09 9.77 -12.99
CA LYS A 243 -0.80 8.62 -13.25
C LYS A 243 -1.54 8.19 -11.99
N TYR A 244 -0.89 8.30 -10.84
CA TYR A 244 -1.42 7.93 -9.53
C TYR A 244 -0.70 8.72 -8.43
N ALA A 245 -1.41 9.12 -7.39
CA ALA A 245 -0.81 9.69 -6.18
C ALA A 245 -1.68 9.41 -4.96
N ASP A 246 -1.05 9.00 -3.88
CA ASP A 246 -1.61 8.99 -2.53
C ASP A 246 -0.58 9.57 -1.54
N ASP A 247 -0.86 9.50 -0.24
CA ASP A 247 0.00 10.04 0.81
C ASP A 247 1.39 9.37 0.93
N LYS A 248 1.60 8.20 0.33
CA LYS A 248 2.77 7.31 0.45
C LYS A 248 3.41 6.91 -0.87
N LEU A 249 2.66 6.83 -1.96
CA LEU A 249 3.10 6.32 -3.25
C LEU A 249 2.63 7.23 -4.39
N ARG A 250 3.50 7.41 -5.37
CA ARG A 250 3.18 8.14 -6.60
C ARG A 250 3.70 7.42 -7.84
N ILE A 251 2.88 7.35 -8.87
CA ILE A 251 3.26 6.90 -10.21
C ILE A 251 3.22 8.09 -11.16
N THR A 252 4.36 8.36 -11.81
CA THR A 252 4.48 9.41 -12.81
C THR A 252 5.01 8.85 -14.12
N THR A 253 4.67 9.50 -15.21
CA THR A 253 5.35 9.38 -16.49
C THR A 253 6.12 10.68 -16.72
N GLY A 254 7.38 10.62 -17.16
CA GLY A 254 8.20 11.83 -17.33
C GLY A 254 8.99 11.83 -18.62
N TYR A 255 10.26 12.19 -18.54
CA TYR A 255 11.18 12.22 -19.68
C TYR A 255 11.07 10.93 -20.52
N ASN A 256 10.88 11.11 -21.83
CA ASN A 256 10.70 10.04 -22.83
C ASN A 256 9.66 8.96 -22.47
N ASN A 257 8.58 9.36 -21.79
CA ASN A 257 7.49 8.50 -21.37
C ASN A 257 7.91 7.35 -20.42
N ILE A 258 9.05 7.47 -19.76
CA ILE A 258 9.45 6.53 -18.72
C ILE A 258 8.47 6.64 -17.55
N VAL A 259 8.03 5.48 -17.06
CA VAL A 259 7.14 5.37 -15.89
C VAL A 259 8.01 5.21 -14.65
N PHE A 260 7.69 5.95 -13.59
CA PHE A 260 8.37 5.92 -12.30
C PHE A 260 7.40 5.56 -11.18
N ALA A 261 7.88 4.77 -10.24
CA ALA A 261 7.25 4.62 -8.93
C ALA A 261 8.13 5.27 -7.86
N HIS A 262 7.52 6.15 -7.07
CA HIS A 262 8.17 6.81 -5.94
C HIS A 262 7.41 6.56 -4.65
N LEU A 263 8.14 6.30 -3.57
CA LEU A 263 7.61 6.30 -2.21
C LEU A 263 7.95 7.59 -1.49
N ARG A 264 7.01 8.11 -0.72
CA ARG A 264 7.20 9.28 0.14
C ARG A 264 7.94 8.90 1.44
#